data_AF-W7CEL6-F1
#
_entry.id   AF-W7CEL6-F1
#
_cell.length_a   1.000
_cell.length_b   1.000
_cell.length_c   1.000
_cell.angle_alpha   90.00
_cell.angle_beta   90.00
_cell.angle_gamma   90.00
#
_symmetry.space_group_name_H-M   'P 1'
#
loop_
_entity.id
_entity.type
_entity.pdbx_description
1 polymer ?
#
loop_
_entity_poly.entity_id
_entity_poly.type
_entity_poly.pdbx_seq_one_letter_code
_entity_poly.pdbx_strand_id
1 'polypeptide(L)'
;MVTLKRWLKLYNNLLDDIDILIVEIECKTNEFERWLDGGDLARSQTYLTSLERQAELKGAINDMTEELEKMQAQRDKVVSLINNFKGLDNRILEMRYIQELSLSEIAVATGYSYQHIKNRHSELMRRIEYKYNV
;
A
#
# COMPACT_ATOMS: atom_id res chain seq x y z
N MET A 1 3.90 -19.10 13.79
CA MET A 1 3.16 -18.04 14.51
C MET A 1 3.55 -16.69 13.92
N VAL A 2 2.75 -16.13 13.01
CA VAL A 2 3.03 -14.86 12.33
C VAL A 2 2.52 -13.74 13.24
N THR A 3 3.42 -12.96 13.85
CA THR A 3 3.02 -11.92 14.79
C THR A 3 2.36 -10.74 14.07
N LEU A 4 1.35 -10.13 14.66
CA LEU A 4 0.66 -8.93 14.17
C LEU A 4 1.58 -7.76 13.76
N LYS A 5 2.71 -7.57 14.46
CA LYS A 5 3.74 -6.57 14.08
C LYS A 5 4.20 -6.80 12.63
N ARG A 6 4.20 -8.05 12.17
CA ARG A 6 4.46 -8.43 10.79
C ARG A 6 3.32 -8.02 9.86
N TRP A 7 2.06 -8.28 10.20
CA TRP A 7 0.90 -7.88 9.37
C TRP A 7 0.78 -6.37 9.13
N LEU A 8 1.14 -5.56 10.12
CA LEU A 8 1.02 -4.10 10.00
C LEU A 8 2.27 -3.45 9.43
N LYS A 9 3.45 -4.05 9.65
CA LYS A 9 4.63 -3.74 8.82
C LYS A 9 4.35 -4.09 7.36
N LEU A 10 3.66 -5.20 7.09
CA LEU A 10 3.24 -5.56 5.73
C LEU A 10 2.27 -4.53 5.15
N TYR A 11 1.36 -3.94 5.94
CA TYR A 11 0.46 -2.88 5.44
C TYR A 11 1.20 -1.58 5.12
N ASN A 12 2.07 -1.07 6.01
CA ASN A 12 2.82 0.15 5.73
C ASN A 12 3.78 -0.06 4.56
N ASN A 13 4.50 -1.19 4.54
CA ASN A 13 5.31 -1.56 3.39
C ASN A 13 4.48 -1.64 2.10
N LEU A 14 3.27 -2.21 2.15
CA LEU A 14 2.38 -2.28 0.99
C LEU A 14 1.99 -0.88 0.48
N LEU A 15 1.78 0.10 1.37
CA LEU A 15 1.52 1.48 0.95
C LEU A 15 2.77 2.11 0.31
N ASP A 16 3.93 1.96 0.93
CA ASP A 16 5.20 2.45 0.38
C ASP A 16 5.48 1.83 -1.00
N ASP A 17 5.27 0.51 -1.13
CA ASP A 17 5.47 -0.23 -2.37
C ASP A 17 4.46 0.23 -3.45
N ILE A 18 3.20 0.52 -3.08
CA ILE A 18 2.19 1.10 -3.99
C ILE A 18 2.65 2.47 -4.50
N ASP A 19 3.09 3.36 -3.60
CA ASP A 19 3.53 4.71 -3.96
C ASP A 19 4.75 4.69 -4.87
N ILE A 20 5.72 3.82 -4.57
CA ILE A 20 6.89 3.58 -5.43
C ILE A 20 6.44 3.10 -6.82
N LEU A 21 5.57 2.09 -6.87
CA LEU A 21 5.13 1.50 -8.13
C LEU A 21 4.36 2.51 -9.00
N ILE A 22 3.55 3.39 -8.40
CA ILE A 22 2.88 4.50 -9.10
C ILE A 22 3.91 5.42 -9.76
N VAL A 23 4.94 5.84 -9.03
CA VAL A 23 6.00 6.71 -9.56
C VAL A 23 6.77 6.01 -10.69
N GLU A 24 7.05 4.71 -10.56
CA GLU A 24 7.73 3.95 -11.61
C GLU A 24 6.88 3.82 -12.87
N ILE A 25 5.56 3.57 -12.74
CA ILE A 25 4.62 3.55 -13.86
C ILE A 25 4.59 4.91 -14.55
N GLU A 26 4.53 6.01 -13.79
CA GLU A 26 4.54 7.37 -14.34
C GLU A 26 5.83 7.62 -15.13
N CYS A 27 7.00 7.27 -14.56
CA CYS A 27 8.28 7.42 -15.25
C CYS A 27 8.32 6.62 -16.57
N LYS A 28 7.85 5.38 -16.57
CA LYS A 28 7.81 4.55 -17.79
C LYS A 28 6.81 5.06 -18.82
N THR A 29 5.67 5.59 -18.35
CA THR A 29 4.67 6.20 -19.23
C THR A 29 5.24 7.44 -19.91
N ASN A 30 5.94 8.30 -19.17
CA ASN A 30 6.64 9.46 -19.73
C ASN A 30 7.74 9.04 -20.71
N GLU A 31 8.48 7.95 -20.42
CA GLU A 31 9.45 7.39 -21.39
C GLU A 31 8.75 6.89 -22.66
N PHE A 32 7.65 6.15 -22.52
CA PHE A 32 6.87 5.63 -23.64
C PHE A 32 6.40 6.77 -24.57
N GLU A 33 5.91 7.89 -24.02
CA GLU A 33 5.52 9.06 -24.79
C GLU A 33 6.67 9.64 -25.62
N ARG A 34 7.89 9.63 -25.10
CA ARG A 34 9.09 10.10 -25.84
C ARG A 34 9.50 9.17 -26.98
N TRP A 35 9.06 7.92 -26.94
CA TRP A 35 9.24 6.93 -28.00
C TRP A 35 8.13 6.93 -29.05
N LEU A 36 7.02 7.64 -28.84
CA LEU A 36 5.96 7.81 -29.84
C LEU A 36 6.43 8.63 -31.04
N ASP A 37 5.65 8.60 -32.12
CA ASP A 37 5.95 9.39 -33.32
C ASP A 37 6.03 10.89 -32.98
N GLY A 38 7.10 11.54 -33.44
CA GLY A 38 7.42 12.91 -33.09
C GLY A 38 8.10 13.12 -31.73
N GLY A 39 8.24 12.07 -30.89
CA GLY A 39 8.99 12.09 -29.64
C GLY A 39 10.50 12.21 -29.84
N ASP A 40 11.21 12.79 -28.87
CA ASP A 40 12.64 13.09 -28.99
C ASP A 40 13.52 11.83 -29.07
N LEU A 41 13.13 10.75 -28.38
CA LEU A 41 13.84 9.47 -28.46
C LEU A 41 13.59 8.78 -29.80
N ALA A 42 12.38 8.85 -30.33
CA ALA A 42 12.02 8.24 -31.62
C ALA A 42 12.75 8.87 -32.82
N ARG A 43 12.90 10.21 -32.83
CA ARG A 43 13.51 10.96 -33.96
C ARG A 43 14.93 10.56 -34.30
N SER A 44 15.68 10.05 -33.31
CA SER A 44 17.08 9.67 -33.46
C SER A 44 17.29 8.19 -33.81
N GLN A 45 16.22 7.43 -33.98
CA GLN A 45 16.24 5.97 -34.12
C GLN A 45 15.51 5.50 -35.37
N THR A 46 15.70 4.23 -35.72
CA THR A 46 14.94 3.61 -36.81
C THR A 46 13.51 3.33 -36.36
N TYR A 47 12.57 3.33 -37.32
CA TYR A 47 11.17 2.97 -37.04
C TYR A 47 11.05 1.62 -36.31
N LEU A 48 11.82 0.62 -36.74
CA LEU A 48 11.81 -0.70 -36.12
C LEU A 48 12.25 -0.64 -34.65
N THR A 49 13.36 0.06 -34.37
CA THR A 49 13.86 0.26 -33.00
C THR A 49 12.84 0.99 -32.13
N SER A 50 12.21 2.05 -32.64
CA SER A 50 11.16 2.77 -31.90
C SER A 50 9.95 1.89 -31.61
N LEU A 51 9.53 1.07 -32.58
CA LEU A 51 8.40 0.16 -32.41
C LEU A 51 8.69 -0.94 -31.39
N GLU A 52 9.90 -1.52 -31.41
CA GLU A 52 10.35 -2.51 -30.41
C GLU A 52 10.33 -1.89 -29.00
N ARG A 53 10.89 -0.69 -28.83
CA ARG A 53 10.89 0.03 -27.54
C ARG A 53 9.50 0.35 -27.03
N GLN A 54 8.61 0.82 -27.91
CA GLN A 54 7.21 1.05 -27.57
C GLN A 54 6.53 -0.23 -27.09
N ALA A 55 6.75 -1.36 -27.77
CA ALA A 55 6.17 -2.64 -27.39
C ALA A 55 6.67 -3.13 -26.03
N GLU A 56 7.99 -3.04 -25.78
CA GLU A 56 8.61 -3.39 -24.49
C GLU A 56 8.04 -2.55 -23.34
N LEU A 57 8.03 -1.23 -23.49
CA LEU A 57 7.54 -0.32 -22.46
C LEU A 57 6.05 -0.50 -22.18
N LYS A 58 5.25 -0.68 -23.23
CA LYS A 58 3.81 -0.93 -23.09
C LYS A 58 3.53 -2.25 -22.35
N GLY A 59 4.30 -3.30 -22.65
CA GLY A 59 4.23 -4.57 -21.91
C GLY A 59 4.54 -4.36 -20.43
N ALA A 60 5.67 -3.72 -20.13
CA ALA A 60 6.08 -3.45 -18.75
C ALA A 60 5.07 -2.58 -17.97
N ILE A 61 4.53 -1.54 -18.59
CA ILE A 61 3.50 -0.68 -17.97
C ILE A 61 2.24 -1.49 -17.65
N ASN A 62 1.78 -2.36 -18.56
CA ASN A 62 0.62 -3.21 -18.32
C ASN A 62 0.85 -4.16 -17.16
N ASP A 63 1.98 -4.86 -17.13
CA ASP A 63 2.33 -5.81 -16.07
C ASP A 63 2.40 -5.12 -14.70
N MET A 64 3.03 -3.94 -14.65
CA MET A 64 3.12 -3.13 -13.43
C MET A 64 1.74 -2.60 -12.99
N THR A 65 0.88 -2.22 -13.94
CA THR A 65 -0.48 -1.76 -13.63
C THR A 65 -1.32 -2.90 -13.05
N GLU A 66 -1.22 -4.12 -13.60
CA GLU A 66 -1.90 -5.29 -13.07
C GLU A 66 -1.43 -5.62 -11.64
N GLU A 67 -0.12 -5.49 -11.37
CA GLU A 67 0.42 -5.67 -10.03
C GLU A 67 -0.07 -4.58 -9.06
N LEU A 68 -0.11 -3.33 -9.51
CA LEU A 68 -0.66 -2.21 -8.74
C LEU A 68 -2.12 -2.47 -8.34
N GLU A 69 -2.95 -2.97 -9.26
CA GLU A 69 -4.34 -3.32 -8.98
C GLU A 69 -4.45 -4.42 -7.91
N LYS A 70 -3.60 -5.46 -7.97
CA LYS A 70 -3.55 -6.52 -6.95
C LYS A 70 -3.16 -5.95 -5.59
N MET A 71 -2.17 -5.07 -5.54
CA MET A 71 -1.71 -4.42 -4.31
C MET A 71 -2.78 -3.52 -3.71
N GLN A 72 -3.46 -2.70 -4.52
CA GLN A 72 -4.58 -1.86 -4.09
C GLN A 72 -5.74 -2.71 -3.55
N ALA A 73 -6.07 -3.83 -4.20
CA ALA A 73 -7.09 -4.75 -3.71
C ALA A 73 -6.71 -5.40 -2.36
N GLN A 74 -5.42 -5.69 -2.13
CA GLN A 74 -4.93 -6.16 -0.83
C GLN A 74 -5.05 -5.06 0.24
N ARG A 75 -4.68 -3.83 -0.10
CA ARG A 75 -4.81 -2.66 0.76
C ARG A 75 -6.26 -2.43 1.17
N ASP A 76 -7.20 -2.49 0.23
CA ASP A 76 -8.62 -2.27 0.50
C ASP A 76 -9.23 -3.37 1.38
N LYS A 77 -8.78 -4.61 1.22
CA LYS A 77 -9.12 -5.68 2.18
C LYS A 77 -8.70 -5.27 3.59
N VAL A 78 -7.46 -4.80 3.79
CA VAL A 78 -6.97 -4.37 5.12
C VAL A 78 -7.78 -3.19 5.67
N VAL A 79 -8.06 -2.17 4.85
CA VAL A 79 -8.87 -1.00 5.25
C VAL A 79 -10.28 -1.41 5.66
N SER A 80 -10.91 -2.33 4.92
CA SER A 80 -12.24 -2.85 5.27
C SER A 80 -12.23 -3.56 6.64
N LEU A 81 -11.09 -4.15 7.04
CA LEU A 81 -10.95 -4.74 8.37
C LEU A 81 -11.01 -3.68 9.45
N ILE A 82 -10.23 -2.61 9.27
CA ILE A 82 -10.15 -1.49 10.21
C ILE A 82 -11.53 -0.84 10.36
N ASN A 83 -12.23 -0.62 9.24
CA ASN A 83 -13.56 -0.01 9.23
C ASN A 83 -14.66 -0.86 9.90
N ASN A 84 -14.46 -2.17 10.06
CA ASN A 84 -15.41 -3.01 10.81
C ASN A 84 -15.37 -2.77 12.32
N PHE A 85 -14.30 -2.16 12.84
CA PHE A 85 -14.21 -1.80 14.25
C PHE A 85 -14.92 -0.46 14.49
N LYS A 86 -15.52 -0.30 15.67
CA LYS A 86 -16.27 0.91 16.05
C LYS A 86 -15.81 1.45 17.40
N GLY A 87 -15.98 2.75 17.60
CA GLY A 87 -15.66 3.43 18.85
C GLY A 87 -14.15 3.44 19.12
N LEU A 88 -13.78 3.17 20.37
CA LEU A 88 -12.38 3.20 20.82
C LEU A 88 -11.48 2.24 20.02
N ASP A 89 -12.02 1.12 19.56
CA ASP A 89 -11.26 0.11 18.85
C ASP A 89 -10.73 0.61 17.51
N ASN A 90 -11.60 1.29 16.74
CA ASN A 90 -11.21 1.90 15.48
C ASN A 90 -10.18 3.00 15.71
N ARG A 91 -10.43 3.89 16.69
CA ARG A 91 -9.50 4.97 17.04
C ARG A 91 -8.12 4.44 17.43
N ILE A 92 -8.04 3.33 18.19
CA ILE A 92 -6.77 2.70 18.54
C ILE A 92 -6.05 2.19 17.29
N LEU A 93 -6.75 1.54 16.35
CA LEU A 93 -6.14 1.05 15.11
C LEU A 93 -5.67 2.20 14.21
N GLU A 94 -6.53 3.19 13.99
CA GLU A 94 -6.24 4.37 13.18
C GLU A 94 -5.02 5.13 13.73
N MET A 95 -5.05 5.49 15.01
CA MET A 95 -3.95 6.21 15.64
C MET A 95 -2.65 5.40 15.66
N ARG A 96 -2.74 4.08 15.87
CA ARG A 96 -1.55 3.22 15.94
C ARG A 96 -0.88 3.06 14.58
N TYR A 97 -1.67 2.95 13.50
CA TYR A 97 -1.18 2.45 12.22
C TYR A 97 -1.28 3.44 11.07
N ILE A 98 -2.20 4.40 11.12
CA ILE A 98 -2.28 5.49 10.15
C ILE A 98 -1.47 6.69 10.65
N GLN A 99 -1.57 7.01 11.94
CA GLN A 99 -0.88 8.15 12.57
C GLN A 99 0.43 7.74 13.27
N GLU A 100 0.80 6.46 13.19
CA GLU A 100 2.03 5.87 13.77
C GLU A 100 2.27 6.07 15.27
N LEU A 101 1.26 6.51 16.03
CA LEU A 101 1.38 6.80 17.46
C LEU A 101 1.67 5.53 18.27
N SER A 102 2.45 5.66 19.34
CA SER A 102 2.65 4.61 20.33
C SER A 102 1.38 4.39 21.17
N LEU A 103 1.25 3.22 21.81
CA LEU A 103 0.14 2.96 22.73
C LEU A 103 0.11 3.95 23.92
N SER A 104 1.25 4.53 24.27
CA SER A 104 1.36 5.59 25.28
C SER A 104 0.77 6.90 24.77
N GLU A 105 1.15 7.31 23.56
CA GLU A 105 0.59 8.53 22.93
C GLU A 105 -0.90 8.38 22.68
N ILE A 106 -1.37 7.19 22.30
CA ILE A 106 -2.80 6.89 22.14
C ILE A 106 -3.52 7.01 23.49
N ALA A 107 -2.95 6.51 24.58
CA ALA A 107 -3.52 6.65 25.90
C ALA A 107 -3.69 8.13 26.27
N VAL A 108 -2.67 8.95 26.01
CA VAL A 108 -2.74 10.41 26.19
C VAL A 108 -3.81 11.03 25.29
N ALA A 109 -3.82 10.71 23.99
CA ALA A 109 -4.74 11.28 23.00
C ALA A 109 -6.20 10.89 23.21
N THR A 110 -6.45 9.74 23.85
CA THR A 110 -7.80 9.22 24.11
C THR A 110 -8.27 9.44 25.55
N GLY A 111 -7.39 9.90 26.43
CA GLY A 111 -7.68 10.10 27.86
C GLY A 111 -7.81 8.80 28.67
N TYR A 112 -7.48 7.64 28.10
CA TYR A 112 -7.49 6.36 28.79
C TYR A 112 -6.13 6.03 29.41
N SER A 113 -6.11 5.11 30.36
CA SER A 113 -4.83 4.61 30.90
C SER A 113 -4.09 3.78 29.85
N TYR A 114 -2.77 3.82 29.88
CA TYR A 114 -1.92 2.98 29.04
C TYR A 114 -2.29 1.49 29.13
N GLN A 115 -2.56 1.00 30.34
CA GLN A 115 -2.94 -0.40 30.54
C GLN A 115 -4.27 -0.75 29.88
N HIS A 116 -5.24 0.17 29.90
CA HIS A 116 -6.53 -0.01 29.22
C HIS A 116 -6.34 -0.11 27.70
N ILE A 117 -5.59 0.83 27.11
CA ILE A 117 -5.27 0.83 25.68
C ILE A 117 -4.50 -0.44 25.28
N LYS A 118 -3.50 -0.84 26.06
CA LYS A 118 -2.71 -2.06 25.82
C LYS A 118 -3.58 -3.33 25.83
N ASN A 119 -4.46 -3.45 26.82
CA ASN A 119 -5.38 -4.60 26.93
C ASN A 119 -6.35 -4.64 25.75
N ARG A 120 -6.94 -3.48 25.41
CA ARG A 120 -7.90 -3.37 24.33
C ARG A 120 -7.28 -3.64 22.97
N HIS A 121 -6.10 -3.08 22.72
CA HIS A 121 -5.27 -3.39 21.55
C HIS A 121 -5.02 -4.90 21.47
N SER A 122 -4.55 -5.55 22.54
CA SER A 122 -4.29 -7.00 22.53
C SER A 122 -5.53 -7.86 22.22
N GLU A 123 -6.72 -7.41 22.64
CA GLU A 123 -7.99 -8.08 22.34
C GLU A 123 -8.39 -7.92 20.87
N LEU A 124 -8.24 -6.71 20.31
CA LEU A 124 -8.49 -6.45 18.89
C LEU A 124 -7.68 -7.37 17.99
N MET A 125 -6.43 -7.59 18.37
CA MET A 125 -5.49 -8.36 17.57
C MET A 125 -5.82 -9.84 17.55
N ARG A 126 -6.28 -10.38 18.68
CA ARG A 126 -6.83 -11.74 18.72
C ARG A 126 -8.08 -11.88 17.85
N ARG A 127 -8.96 -10.86 17.82
CA ARG A 127 -10.17 -10.88 16.98
C ARG A 127 -9.85 -10.86 15.49
N ILE A 128 -8.86 -10.07 15.08
CA ILE A 128 -8.39 -10.02 13.68
C ILE A 128 -7.77 -11.36 13.30
N GLU A 129 -6.86 -11.89 14.10
CA GLU A 129 -6.22 -13.18 13.85
C GLU A 129 -7.24 -14.31 13.75
N TYR A 130 -8.24 -14.35 14.65
CA TYR A 130 -9.30 -15.36 14.59
C TYR A 130 -10.17 -15.26 13.32
N LYS A 131 -10.53 -14.05 12.89
CA LYS A 131 -11.41 -13.85 11.73
C LYS A 131 -10.72 -14.13 10.39
N TYR A 132 -9.40 -13.97 10.33
CA TYR A 132 -8.61 -14.09 9.09
C TYR A 132 -7.60 -15.24 9.10
N ASN A 133 -7.65 -16.11 10.11
CA ASN A 133 -7.01 -17.42 10.06
C ASN A 133 -7.73 -18.28 9.01
N VAL A 134 -7.07 -18.39 7.85
CA VAL A 134 -7.01 -19.64 7.06
C VAL A 134 -6.26 -20.68 7.88
#